data_AF-A0A929G291-F1
#
_entry.id   AF-A0A929G291-F1
#
_cell.length_a   1.000
_cell.length_b   1.000
_cell.length_c   1.000
_cell.angle_alpha   90.00
_cell.angle_beta   90.00
_cell.angle_gamma   90.00
#
_symmetry.space_group_name_H-M   'P 1'
#
loop_
_entity.id
_entity.type
_entity.pdbx_description
1 polymer ?
#
loop_
_entity_poly.entity_id
_entity_poly.type
_entity_poly.pdbx_seq_one_letter_code
_entity_poly.pdbx_strand_id
1 'polypeptide(L)'
;MAPQTPEELTAALPRAAREIEEFTAAAGWDQPTQVFALVPTARLLAEEPGLADQLDPDSPLTPIAQESLPTEDLAEALGQIAWPEQVAGCALVQEIVVLPPEAEAALPEDPAGAQQAAAEHPERREARLVAAVLRDGGETCVMRLRTEEDDGERVEDASLAPNLLAALRETFAD
;
A
#
# COMPACT_ATOMS: atom_id res chain seq x y z
N MET A 1 -4.09 -27.54 -2.22
CA MET A 1 -4.64 -26.34 -2.90
C MET A 1 -3.99 -26.25 -4.27
N ALA A 2 -4.70 -25.77 -5.29
CA ALA A 2 -4.11 -25.58 -6.62
C ALA A 2 -3.05 -24.46 -6.55
N PRO A 3 -1.99 -24.48 -7.39
CA PRO A 3 -1.10 -23.34 -7.52
C PRO A 3 -1.91 -22.14 -8.00
N GLN A 4 -1.76 -21.01 -7.32
CA GLN A 4 -2.49 -19.80 -7.66
C GLN A 4 -1.89 -19.16 -8.90
N THR A 5 -2.73 -18.85 -9.87
CA THR A 5 -2.30 -18.22 -11.12
C THR A 5 -2.09 -16.71 -10.92
N PRO A 6 -1.26 -16.05 -11.74
CA PRO A 6 -1.06 -14.60 -11.69
C PRO A 6 -2.37 -13.80 -11.83
N GLU A 7 -3.33 -14.28 -12.64
CA GLU A 7 -4.65 -13.67 -12.79
C GLU A 7 -5.47 -13.74 -11.49
N GLU A 8 -5.42 -14.86 -10.77
CA GLU A 8 -6.10 -15.01 -9.47
C GLU A 8 -5.51 -14.09 -8.42
N LEU A 9 -4.17 -13.96 -8.38
CA LEU A 9 -3.50 -13.04 -7.45
C LEU A 9 -3.85 -11.58 -7.78
N THR A 10 -3.89 -11.22 -9.06
CA THR A 10 -4.29 -9.89 -9.52
C THR A 10 -5.72 -9.57 -9.11
N ALA A 11 -6.65 -10.51 -9.26
CA ALA A 11 -8.04 -10.35 -8.82
C ALA A 11 -8.18 -10.23 -7.30
N ALA A 12 -7.25 -10.81 -6.53
CA ALA A 12 -7.24 -10.76 -5.07
C ALA A 12 -6.57 -9.49 -4.51
N LEU A 13 -5.74 -8.80 -5.30
CA LEU A 13 -4.95 -7.64 -4.86
C LEU A 13 -5.80 -6.51 -4.23
N PRO A 14 -6.95 -6.10 -4.80
CA PRO A 14 -7.79 -5.07 -4.18
C PRO A 14 -8.29 -5.48 -2.79
N ARG A 15 -8.69 -6.75 -2.62
CA ARG A 15 -9.10 -7.28 -1.32
C ARG A 15 -7.95 -7.24 -0.32
N ALA A 16 -6.75 -7.68 -0.71
CA ALA A 16 -5.58 -7.64 0.15
C ALA A 16 -5.22 -6.20 0.57
N ALA A 17 -5.29 -5.23 -0.35
CA ALA A 17 -5.05 -3.82 -0.05
C ALA A 17 -6.08 -3.25 0.94
N ARG A 18 -7.35 -3.64 0.84
CA ARG A 18 -8.40 -3.27 1.80
C ARG A 18 -8.17 -3.91 3.18
N GLU A 19 -7.80 -5.18 3.23
CA GLU A 19 -7.50 -5.87 4.48
C GLU A 19 -6.30 -5.22 5.21
N ILE A 20 -5.28 -4.80 4.45
CA ILE A 20 -4.15 -4.02 4.98
C ILE A 20 -4.61 -2.66 5.51
N GLU A 21 -5.45 -1.94 4.75
CA GLU A 21 -6.00 -0.65 5.20
C GLU A 21 -6.77 -0.80 6.51
N GLU A 22 -7.66 -1.80 6.60
CA GLU A 22 -8.47 -2.09 7.78
C GLU A 22 -7.60 -2.49 8.98
N PHE A 23 -6.57 -3.30 8.75
CA PHE A 23 -5.59 -3.67 9.78
C PHE A 23 -4.85 -2.44 10.32
N THR A 24 -4.36 -1.56 9.44
CA THR A 24 -3.69 -0.32 9.87
C THR A 24 -4.66 0.68 10.50
N ALA A 25 -5.92 0.73 10.06
CA ALA A 25 -6.99 1.51 10.67
C ALA A 25 -7.23 1.13 12.13
N ALA A 26 -7.21 -0.17 12.45
CA ALA A 26 -7.35 -0.63 13.83
C ALA A 26 -6.23 -0.14 14.77
N ALA A 27 -5.05 0.23 14.24
CA ALA A 27 -3.95 0.80 15.01
C ALA A 27 -4.09 2.32 15.25
N GLY A 28 -5.10 2.97 14.66
CA GLY A 28 -5.31 4.42 14.73
C GLY A 28 -4.47 5.19 13.71
N TRP A 29 -4.55 6.52 13.77
CA TRP A 29 -3.81 7.47 12.92
C TRP A 29 -2.44 7.80 13.49
N ASP A 30 -1.67 8.60 12.74
CA ASP A 30 -0.33 9.05 13.10
C ASP A 30 0.69 7.89 13.16
N GLN A 31 0.50 6.92 12.25
CA GLN A 31 1.36 5.73 12.12
C GLN A 31 2.53 5.99 11.16
N PRO A 32 3.70 5.37 11.38
CA PRO A 32 4.80 5.45 10.43
C PRO A 32 4.44 4.72 9.13
N THR A 33 5.18 5.04 8.06
CA THR A 33 5.07 4.33 6.79
C THR A 33 5.37 2.84 6.99
N GLN A 34 4.43 1.99 6.58
CA GLN A 34 4.53 0.55 6.73
C GLN A 34 4.59 -0.13 5.38
N VAL A 35 5.37 -1.22 5.30
CA VAL A 35 5.46 -2.05 4.09
C VAL A 35 5.02 -3.46 4.43
N PHE A 36 4.34 -4.09 3.48
CA PHE A 36 3.85 -5.45 3.58
C PHE A 36 4.35 -6.24 2.37
N ALA A 37 4.88 -7.42 2.63
CA ALA A 37 5.14 -8.41 1.59
C ALA A 37 3.85 -9.19 1.32
N LEU A 38 3.45 -9.33 0.07
CA LEU A 38 2.30 -10.13 -0.34
C LEU A 38 2.79 -11.50 -0.79
N VAL A 39 2.49 -12.52 -0.01
CA VAL A 39 2.91 -13.91 -0.27
C VAL A 39 1.67 -14.75 -0.62
N PRO A 40 1.71 -15.57 -1.68
CA PRO A 40 0.62 -16.49 -1.98
C PRO A 40 0.38 -17.44 -0.80
N THR A 41 -0.83 -17.46 -0.27
CA THR A 41 -1.17 -18.22 0.95
C THR A 41 -0.92 -19.72 0.75
N ALA A 42 -1.20 -20.23 -0.46
CA ALA A 42 -0.91 -21.61 -0.82
C ALA A 42 0.58 -21.97 -0.70
N ARG A 43 1.47 -21.03 -1.05
CA ARG A 43 2.92 -21.21 -0.94
C ARG A 43 3.36 -21.16 0.52
N LEU A 44 2.86 -20.17 1.27
CA LEU A 44 3.17 -20.01 2.68
C LEU A 44 2.80 -21.26 3.50
N LEU A 45 1.63 -21.86 3.24
CA LEU A 45 1.20 -23.10 3.89
C LEU A 45 2.00 -24.35 3.47
N ALA A 46 2.57 -24.35 2.26
CA ALA A 46 3.40 -25.45 1.79
C ALA A 46 4.79 -25.43 2.45
N GLU A 47 5.35 -24.24 2.68
CA GLU A 47 6.64 -24.06 3.35
C GLU A 47 6.49 -24.15 4.88
N GLU A 48 5.41 -23.56 5.44
CA GLU A 48 5.14 -23.46 6.88
C GLU A 48 3.74 -24.02 7.24
N PRO A 49 3.57 -25.35 7.27
CA PRO A 49 2.26 -25.98 7.52
C PRO A 49 1.69 -25.70 8.93
N GLY A 50 2.53 -25.28 9.88
CA GLY A 50 2.09 -24.88 11.23
C GLY A 50 1.28 -23.57 11.27
N LEU A 51 1.24 -22.81 10.17
CA LEU A 51 0.44 -21.60 10.04
C LEU A 51 -1.00 -21.88 9.56
N ALA A 52 -1.35 -23.13 9.27
CA ALA A 52 -2.67 -23.50 8.74
C ALA A 52 -3.85 -23.03 9.60
N ASP A 53 -3.71 -23.07 10.93
CA ASP A 53 -4.76 -22.62 11.85
C ASP A 53 -4.80 -21.08 12.04
N GLN A 54 -3.81 -20.36 11.52
CA GLN A 54 -3.65 -18.91 11.70
C GLN A 54 -3.94 -18.11 10.43
N LEU A 55 -4.01 -18.77 9.27
CA LEU A 55 -4.23 -18.15 7.97
C LEU A 55 -5.63 -18.48 7.47
N ASP A 56 -6.25 -17.51 6.79
CA ASP A 56 -7.48 -17.74 6.05
C ASP A 56 -7.14 -18.48 4.74
N PRO A 57 -7.53 -19.77 4.59
CA PRO A 57 -7.25 -20.51 3.36
C PRO A 57 -8.04 -20.00 2.16
N ASP A 58 -9.09 -19.19 2.38
CA ASP A 58 -9.87 -18.56 1.32
C ASP A 58 -9.28 -17.21 0.87
N SER A 59 -8.25 -16.70 1.56
CA SER A 59 -7.49 -15.53 1.11
C SER A 59 -6.34 -15.96 0.19
N PRO A 60 -6.26 -15.44 -1.05
CA PRO A 60 -5.18 -15.80 -1.96
C PRO A 60 -3.80 -15.24 -1.59
N LEU A 61 -3.80 -14.09 -0.91
CA LEU A 61 -2.59 -13.35 -0.57
C LEU A 61 -2.57 -13.14 0.93
N THR A 62 -1.47 -13.53 1.56
CA THR A 62 -1.21 -13.21 2.96
C THR A 62 -0.28 -12.00 3.02
N PRO A 63 -0.74 -10.86 3.55
CA PRO A 63 0.12 -9.72 3.81
C PRO A 63 0.98 -9.97 5.05
N ILE A 64 2.30 -9.81 4.91
CA ILE A 64 3.27 -9.96 5.99
C ILE A 64 3.91 -8.60 6.27
N ALA A 65 3.66 -8.04 7.44
CA ALA A 65 4.23 -6.75 7.85
C ALA A 65 5.78 -6.83 7.89
N GLN A 66 6.41 -5.82 7.30
CA GLN A 66 7.87 -5.62 7.30
C GLN A 66 8.25 -4.50 8.27
N GLU A 67 9.55 -4.20 8.35
CA GLU A 67 10.04 -3.03 9.07
C GLU A 67 9.45 -1.74 8.48
N SER A 68 9.08 -0.80 9.36
CA SER A 68 8.59 0.52 8.94
C SER A 68 9.68 1.28 8.20
N LEU A 69 9.29 2.02 7.16
CA LEU A 69 10.21 2.86 6.39
C LEU A 69 10.23 4.29 6.90
N PRO A 70 11.37 4.99 6.79
CA PRO A 70 11.42 6.42 7.04
C PRO A 70 10.61 7.18 5.97
N THR A 71 9.87 8.20 6.42
CA THR A 71 9.04 9.02 5.51
C THR A 71 9.87 10.00 4.67
N GLU A 72 10.97 10.52 5.20
CA GLU A 72 11.77 11.59 4.56
C GLU A 72 12.59 11.10 3.34
N ASP A 73 12.91 9.80 3.28
CA ASP A 73 13.74 9.19 2.23
C ASP A 73 13.09 7.95 1.61
N LEU A 74 11.75 7.96 1.49
CA LEU A 74 11.00 6.78 1.07
C LEU A 74 11.48 6.18 -0.26
N ALA A 75 11.80 7.02 -1.25
CA ALA A 75 12.30 6.53 -2.55
C ALA A 75 13.65 5.80 -2.42
N GLU A 76 14.57 6.33 -1.60
CA GLU A 76 15.86 5.68 -1.34
C GLU A 76 15.66 4.38 -0.55
N ALA A 77 14.80 4.41 0.46
CA ALA A 77 14.47 3.24 1.26
C ALA A 77 13.85 2.11 0.42
N LEU A 78 12.91 2.44 -0.46
CA LEU A 78 12.32 1.49 -1.41
C LEU A 78 13.39 0.91 -2.36
N GLY A 79 14.31 1.74 -2.85
CA GLY A 79 15.41 1.30 -3.72
C GLY A 79 16.41 0.34 -3.06
N GLN A 80 16.40 0.24 -1.73
CA GLN A 80 17.23 -0.71 -0.98
C GLN A 80 16.51 -2.02 -0.69
N ILE A 81 15.20 -2.11 -0.95
CA ILE A 81 14.41 -3.32 -0.73
C ILE A 81 14.66 -4.31 -1.87
N ALA A 82 15.02 -5.53 -1.51
CA ALA A 82 15.09 -6.66 -2.43
C ALA A 82 14.12 -7.75 -1.98
N TRP A 83 13.16 -8.08 -2.85
CA TRP A 83 12.15 -9.09 -2.54
C TRP A 83 12.58 -10.49 -2.98
N PRO A 84 12.49 -11.50 -2.10
CA PRO A 84 12.77 -12.87 -2.47
C PRO A 84 11.71 -13.42 -3.45
N GLU A 85 12.03 -14.51 -4.15
CA GLU A 85 11.15 -15.14 -5.15
C GLU A 85 9.81 -15.64 -4.58
N GLN A 86 9.71 -15.78 -3.27
CA GLN A 86 8.51 -16.10 -2.50
C GLN A 86 7.46 -14.99 -2.54
N VAL A 87 7.91 -13.74 -2.65
CA VAL A 87 7.06 -12.56 -2.57
C VAL A 87 6.51 -12.27 -3.95
N ALA A 88 5.19 -12.44 -4.08
CA ALA A 88 4.46 -12.21 -5.32
C ALA A 88 4.12 -10.73 -5.53
N GLY A 89 4.16 -9.92 -4.48
CA GLY A 89 3.93 -8.48 -4.55
C GLY A 89 4.24 -7.78 -3.25
N CYS A 90 4.08 -6.47 -3.21
CA CYS A 90 4.23 -5.69 -2.00
C CYS A 90 3.14 -4.63 -1.91
N ALA A 91 2.90 -4.16 -0.69
CA ALA A 91 2.03 -3.03 -0.43
C ALA A 91 2.71 -2.06 0.53
N LEU A 92 2.44 -0.78 0.35
CA LEU A 92 2.89 0.30 1.21
C LEU A 92 1.71 1.07 1.74
N VAL A 93 1.74 1.36 3.03
CA VAL A 93 0.74 2.18 3.73
C VAL A 93 1.43 3.43 4.25
N GLN A 94 0.87 4.59 3.90
CA GLN A 94 1.33 5.87 4.44
C GLN A 94 0.16 6.82 4.67
N GLU A 95 0.36 7.78 5.55
CA GLU A 95 -0.55 8.89 5.75
C GLU A 95 -0.09 10.07 4.88
N ILE A 96 -0.98 10.56 4.03
CA ILE A 96 -0.75 11.63 3.05
C ILE A 96 -1.67 12.82 3.32
N VAL A 97 -1.25 13.95 2.79
CA VAL A 97 -2.08 15.16 2.74
C VAL A 97 -2.74 15.26 1.37
N VAL A 98 -4.06 15.37 1.36
CA VAL A 98 -4.89 15.55 0.17
C VAL A 98 -5.46 16.96 0.19
N LEU A 99 -5.47 17.62 -0.97
CA LEU A 99 -6.03 18.94 -1.15
C LEU A 99 -7.31 18.88 -1.98
N PRO A 100 -8.18 19.90 -1.89
CA PRO A 100 -9.21 20.09 -2.90
C PRO A 100 -8.57 20.44 -4.25
N PRO A 101 -9.21 20.09 -5.38
CA PRO A 101 -8.66 20.27 -6.72
C PRO A 101 -8.32 21.74 -7.03
N GLU A 102 -9.07 22.70 -6.48
CA GLU A 102 -8.77 24.13 -6.62
C GLU A 102 -7.44 24.54 -5.97
N ALA A 103 -7.10 23.94 -4.82
CA ALA A 103 -5.84 24.19 -4.12
C ALA A 103 -4.67 23.44 -4.77
N GLU A 104 -4.91 22.21 -5.24
CA GLU A 104 -3.94 21.42 -5.99
C GLU A 104 -3.47 22.15 -7.27
N ALA A 105 -4.40 22.78 -7.99
CA ALA A 105 -4.09 23.58 -9.18
C ALA A 105 -3.27 24.85 -8.88
N ALA A 106 -3.21 25.29 -7.63
CA ALA A 106 -2.44 26.45 -7.19
C ALA A 106 -1.05 26.07 -6.61
N LEU A 107 -0.73 24.78 -6.53
CA LEU A 107 0.58 24.32 -6.06
C LEU A 107 1.69 24.71 -7.05
N PRO A 108 2.90 25.00 -6.55
CA PRO A 108 4.06 25.22 -7.41
C PRO A 108 4.44 23.93 -8.16
N GLU A 109 5.09 24.09 -9.32
CA GLU A 109 5.52 22.95 -10.16
C GLU A 109 6.72 22.17 -9.57
N ASP A 110 7.46 22.78 -8.63
CA ASP A 110 8.56 22.12 -7.92
C ASP A 110 8.01 21.16 -6.85
N PRO A 111 8.42 19.87 -6.85
CA PRO A 111 7.90 18.88 -5.91
C PRO A 111 8.08 19.25 -4.43
N ALA A 112 9.24 19.81 -4.07
CA ALA A 112 9.52 20.18 -2.68
C ALA A 112 8.63 21.35 -2.23
N GLY A 113 8.51 22.38 -3.08
CA GLY A 113 7.59 23.49 -2.85
C GLY A 113 6.12 23.05 -2.79
N ALA A 114 5.71 22.09 -3.63
CA ALA A 114 4.34 21.58 -3.69
C ALA A 114 3.97 20.84 -2.40
N GLN A 115 4.88 19.97 -1.92
CA GLN A 115 4.70 19.24 -0.68
C GLN A 115 4.61 20.18 0.53
N GLN A 116 5.46 21.20 0.59
CA GLN A 116 5.41 22.20 1.65
C GLN A 116 4.11 23.01 1.63
N ALA A 117 3.72 23.52 0.46
CA ALA A 117 2.48 24.29 0.31
C ALA A 117 1.24 23.44 0.65
N ALA A 118 1.22 22.16 0.28
CA ALA A 118 0.15 21.24 0.64
C ALA A 118 0.06 21.01 2.15
N ALA A 119 1.20 20.82 2.82
CA ALA A 119 1.25 20.64 4.27
C ALA A 119 0.78 21.88 5.04
N GLU A 120 1.00 23.09 4.51
CA GLU A 120 0.59 24.35 5.14
C GLU A 120 -0.84 24.79 4.76
N HIS A 121 -1.49 24.12 3.80
CA HIS A 121 -2.79 24.55 3.28
C HIS A 121 -3.91 24.45 4.34
N PRO A 122 -4.82 25.45 4.45
CA PRO A 122 -5.90 25.43 5.44
C PRO A 122 -6.97 24.38 5.16
N GLU A 123 -7.21 24.05 3.90
CA GLU A 123 -8.20 23.04 3.48
C GLU A 123 -7.60 21.64 3.32
N ARG A 124 -6.38 21.44 3.83
CA ARG A 124 -5.72 20.14 3.76
C ARG A 124 -6.51 19.09 4.54
N ARG A 125 -6.58 17.89 3.98
CA ARG A 125 -7.16 16.72 4.64
C ARG A 125 -6.11 15.65 4.74
N GLU A 126 -6.09 14.96 5.86
CA GLU A 126 -5.24 13.78 6.01
C GLU A 126 -5.97 12.58 5.43
N ALA A 127 -5.24 11.71 4.74
CA ALA A 127 -5.76 10.47 4.21
C ALA A 127 -4.74 9.37 4.44
N ARG A 128 -5.21 8.15 4.63
CA ARG A 128 -4.36 6.97 4.58
C ARG A 128 -4.42 6.41 3.17
N LEU A 129 -3.26 6.20 2.57
CA LEU A 129 -3.12 5.59 1.26
C LEU A 129 -2.42 4.24 1.41
N VAL A 130 -3.01 3.21 0.84
CA VAL A 130 -2.42 1.90 0.60
C VAL A 130 -2.18 1.76 -0.89
N ALA A 131 -0.94 1.58 -1.30
CA ALA A 131 -0.56 1.28 -2.67
C ALA A 131 0.00 -0.13 -2.73
N ALA A 132 -0.53 -0.98 -3.62
CA ALA A 132 -0.12 -2.37 -3.72
C ALA A 132 0.14 -2.76 -5.17
N VAL A 133 1.20 -3.54 -5.39
CA VAL A 133 1.64 -4.02 -6.70
C VAL A 133 2.01 -5.49 -6.63
N LEU A 134 1.83 -6.19 -7.74
CA LEU A 134 2.34 -7.55 -7.92
C LEU A 134 3.51 -7.56 -8.90
N ARG A 135 4.42 -8.52 -8.69
CA ARG A 135 5.60 -8.78 -9.53
C ARG A 135 5.19 -9.12 -10.97
N ASP A 136 4.17 -9.95 -11.14
CA ASP A 136 3.69 -10.43 -12.45
C ASP A 136 2.64 -9.50 -13.09
N GLY A 137 2.48 -8.29 -12.55
CA GLY A 137 1.50 -7.31 -13.00
C GLY A 137 0.24 -7.28 -12.15
N GLY A 138 -0.44 -6.12 -12.16
CA GLY A 138 -1.50 -5.81 -11.22
C GLY A 138 -1.06 -4.71 -10.26
N GLU A 139 -1.90 -3.70 -10.11
CA GLU A 139 -1.72 -2.61 -9.17
C GLU A 139 -3.08 -2.14 -8.67
N THR A 140 -3.10 -1.64 -7.44
CA THR A 140 -4.29 -1.02 -6.87
C THR A 140 -3.86 0.00 -5.83
N CYS A 141 -4.69 1.02 -5.64
CA CYS A 141 -4.60 1.86 -4.46
C CYS A 141 -5.94 1.91 -3.74
N VAL A 142 -5.87 1.92 -2.42
CA VAL A 142 -7.01 2.14 -1.52
C VAL A 142 -6.66 3.35 -0.69
N MET A 143 -7.53 4.36 -0.68
CA MET A 143 -7.36 5.56 0.12
C MET A 143 -8.55 5.74 1.05
N ARG A 144 -8.29 6.13 2.29
CA ARG A 144 -9.30 6.48 3.27
C ARG A 144 -9.06 7.87 3.81
N LEU A 145 -10.05 8.74 3.72
CA LEU A 145 -9.95 10.09 4.27
C LEU A 145 -10.09 10.07 5.79
N ARG A 146 -9.26 10.83 6.49
CA ARG A 146 -9.40 11.07 7.94
C ARG A 146 -10.63 11.93 8.16
N THR A 147 -11.61 11.37 8.85
CA THR A 147 -12.85 12.05 9.25
C THR A 147 -12.96 12.06 10.77
N GLU A 148 -13.85 12.89 11.30
CA GLU A 148 -14.13 12.95 12.75
C GLU A 148 -14.73 11.62 13.28
N GLU A 149 -15.36 10.85 12.39
CA GLU A 149 -15.88 9.51 12.64
C GLU A 149 -14.92 8.46 12.05
N ASP A 150 -14.76 7.31 12.72
CA ASP A 150 -13.87 6.21 12.30
C ASP A 150 -14.43 5.39 11.11
N ASP A 151 -15.30 6.00 10.30
CA ASP A 151 -15.96 5.40 9.12
C ASP A 151 -15.69 6.21 7.84
N GLY A 152 -14.50 6.81 7.74
CA GLY A 152 -14.12 7.62 6.58
C GLY A 152 -14.31 6.89 5.25
N GLU A 153 -14.77 7.62 4.23
CA GLU A 153 -15.01 7.09 2.88
C GLU A 153 -13.73 6.50 2.30
N ARG A 154 -13.87 5.30 1.71
CA ARG A 154 -12.80 4.59 1.01
C ARG A 154 -12.95 4.78 -0.49
N VAL A 155 -11.85 5.15 -1.13
CA VAL A 155 -11.72 5.28 -2.58
C VAL A 155 -10.71 4.25 -3.06
N GLU A 156 -11.09 3.44 -4.05
CA GLU A 156 -10.22 2.43 -4.65
C GLU A 156 -9.94 2.83 -6.10
N ASP A 157 -8.74 3.35 -6.38
CA ASP A 157 -8.35 3.73 -7.72
C ASP A 157 -6.82 3.77 -7.87
N ALA A 158 -6.25 3.04 -8.83
CA ALA A 158 -4.81 3.01 -9.06
C ALA A 158 -4.22 4.36 -9.51
N SER A 159 -5.04 5.29 -10.02
CA SER A 159 -4.59 6.63 -10.41
C SER A 159 -4.32 7.54 -9.22
N LEU A 160 -4.62 7.12 -7.99
CA LEU A 160 -4.40 7.93 -6.78
C LEU A 160 -2.91 8.18 -6.51
N ALA A 161 -2.04 7.22 -6.85
CA ALA A 161 -0.62 7.33 -6.55
C ALA A 161 0.28 6.67 -7.62
N PRO A 162 0.25 7.14 -8.87
CA PRO A 162 0.98 6.52 -9.97
C PRO A 162 2.50 6.48 -9.73
N ASN A 163 3.06 7.52 -9.12
CA ASN A 163 4.50 7.58 -8.81
C ASN A 163 4.90 6.57 -7.73
N LEU A 164 4.04 6.35 -6.73
CA LEU A 164 4.29 5.38 -5.66
C LEU A 164 4.18 3.95 -6.20
N LEU A 165 3.17 3.67 -7.03
CA LEU A 165 3.04 2.37 -7.69
C LEU A 165 4.23 2.06 -8.59
N ALA A 166 4.74 3.06 -9.32
CA ALA A 166 5.95 2.92 -10.12
C ALA A 166 7.17 2.60 -9.23
N ALA A 167 7.40 3.36 -8.15
CA ALA A 167 8.49 3.11 -7.22
C ALA A 167 8.42 1.72 -6.56
N LEU A 168 7.22 1.27 -6.18
CA LEU A 168 7.02 -0.08 -5.64
C LEU A 168 7.34 -1.16 -6.67
N ARG A 169 6.97 -0.96 -7.94
CA ARG A 169 7.34 -1.90 -9.01
C ARG A 169 8.85 -1.95 -9.24
N GLU A 170 9.54 -0.82 -9.11
CA GLU A 170 11.00 -0.78 -9.24
C GLU A 170 11.69 -1.64 -8.17
N THR A 171 11.08 -1.85 -6.99
CA THR A 171 11.63 -2.79 -5.98
C THR A 171 11.64 -4.27 -6.44
N PHE A 172 10.94 -4.59 -7.52
CA PHE A 172 10.96 -5.91 -8.17
C PHE A 172 11.77 -5.95 -9.47
N ALA A 173 12.23 -4.80 -9.97
CA ALA A 173 13.07 -4.71 -11.15
C ALA A 173 14.52 -4.99 -10.74
N ASP A 174 15.04 -6.15 -11.16
CA ASP A 174 16.45 -6.54 -11.04
C ASP A 174 17.28 -5.92 -12.18
#